data_AF-A0AAU1A5V2-F1
#
_entry.id   AF-A0AAU1A5V2-F1
#
_cell.length_a   1.000
_cell.length_b   1.000
_cell.length_c   1.000
_cell.angle_alpha   90.00
_cell.angle_beta   90.00
_cell.angle_gamma   90.00
#
_symmetry.space_group_name_H-M   'P 1'
#
loop_
_entity.id
_entity.type
_entity.pdbx_description
1 polymer ?
#
loop_
_entity_poly.entity_id
_entity_poly.type
_entity_poly.pdbx_seq_one_letter_code
_entity_poly.pdbx_strand_id
1 'polypeptide(L)'
;MAADEGTSPHTHRAAPLAPLPEHRDVNTPWWQELWRRHAHITTPLRARGLECDIEFGLSAYILRVPLPDDSCLIISPPQEPPSKHPPGDPEGWIATREPRLREALASSQGVWTEFNDLRTELYSIPATLSAREWSQVRSELGASALPAIETWLADGETFER
;
A
#
# COMPACT_ATOMS: atom_id res chain seq x y z
N MET A 1 53.93 0.65 28.08
CA MET A 1 52.68 0.72 28.88
C MET A 1 51.58 1.09 27.91
N ALA A 2 50.92 0.10 27.31
CA ALA A 2 49.78 0.30 26.41
C ALA A 2 48.53 -0.06 27.22
N ALA A 3 47.61 0.89 27.37
CA ALA A 3 46.32 0.66 28.01
C ALA A 3 45.34 0.17 26.95
N ASP A 4 44.86 -1.05 27.18
CA ASP A 4 43.82 -1.75 26.44
C ASP A 4 42.47 -1.05 26.69
N GLU A 5 41.89 -0.45 25.64
CA GLU A 5 40.53 0.09 25.70
C GLU A 5 39.54 -1.06 25.71
N GLY A 6 38.92 -1.26 26.89
CA GLY A 6 37.83 -2.20 27.09
C GLY A 6 36.66 -1.86 26.17
N THR A 7 36.62 -2.51 25.01
CA THR A 7 35.43 -2.59 24.16
C THR A 7 34.39 -3.40 24.93
N SER A 8 33.52 -2.69 25.64
CA SER A 8 32.34 -3.29 26.25
C SER A 8 31.46 -3.84 25.13
N PRO A 9 31.08 -5.12 25.12
CA PRO A 9 30.12 -5.61 24.15
C PRO A 9 28.80 -4.93 24.44
N HIS A 10 28.30 -4.12 23.50
CA HIS A 10 26.91 -3.70 23.51
C HIS A 10 26.06 -4.96 23.52
N THR A 11 25.64 -5.36 24.73
CA THR A 11 24.61 -6.35 24.91
C THR A 11 23.37 -5.68 24.33
N HIS A 12 23.04 -6.00 23.08
CA HIS A 12 21.74 -5.71 22.50
C HIS A 12 20.73 -6.37 23.43
N ARG A 13 20.24 -5.60 24.41
CA ARG A 13 19.10 -5.97 25.22
C ARG A 13 18.01 -6.24 24.20
N ALA A 14 17.64 -7.51 24.04
CA ALA A 14 16.59 -7.91 23.14
C ALA A 14 15.37 -7.06 23.49
N ALA A 15 15.06 -6.09 22.63
CA ALA A 15 13.87 -5.27 22.82
C ALA A 15 12.69 -6.26 22.86
N PRO A 16 11.74 -6.09 23.81
CA PRO A 16 10.56 -6.93 23.83
C PRO A 16 9.89 -6.82 22.45
N LEU A 17 9.81 -7.95 21.75
CA LEU A 17 9.15 -8.02 20.46
C LEU A 17 7.68 -7.62 20.68
N ALA A 18 7.13 -6.81 19.77
CA ALA A 18 5.70 -6.52 19.73
C ALA A 18 4.90 -7.83 19.84
N PRO A 19 3.72 -7.84 20.50
CA PRO A 19 2.92 -9.05 20.66
C PRO A 19 2.64 -9.73 19.31
N LEU A 20 2.46 -11.05 19.33
CA LEU A 20 1.90 -11.74 18.17
C LEU A 20 0.45 -11.27 17.99
N PRO A 21 -0.04 -11.17 16.75
CA PRO A 21 -1.43 -10.80 16.51
C PRO A 21 -2.36 -11.81 17.16
N GLU A 22 -3.50 -11.34 17.66
CA GLU A 22 -4.56 -12.20 18.18
C GLU A 22 -5.23 -12.95 17.01
N HIS A 23 -4.64 -14.06 16.62
CA HIS A 23 -5.15 -14.92 15.57
C HIS A 23 -5.66 -16.24 16.17
N ARG A 24 -6.87 -16.66 15.79
CA ARG A 24 -7.47 -17.92 16.29
C ARG A 24 -6.58 -19.16 16.04
N ASP A 25 -5.70 -19.07 15.05
CA ASP A 25 -4.82 -20.16 14.60
C ASP A 25 -3.39 -20.09 15.16
N VAL A 26 -3.06 -19.20 16.12
CA VAL A 26 -1.68 -19.03 16.65
C VAL A 26 -1.05 -20.33 17.18
N ASN A 27 -1.87 -21.25 17.67
CA ASN A 27 -1.42 -22.52 18.23
C ASN A 27 -1.35 -23.65 17.19
N THR A 28 -1.72 -23.39 15.93
CA THR A 28 -1.68 -24.41 14.88
C THR A 28 -0.24 -24.61 14.37
N PRO A 29 0.21 -25.86 14.14
CA PRO A 29 1.57 -26.12 13.64
C PRO A 29 1.88 -25.45 12.30
N TRP A 30 0.88 -25.36 11.42
CA TRP A 30 1.01 -24.70 10.13
C TRP A 30 1.26 -23.18 10.29
N TRP A 31 0.56 -22.50 11.20
CA TRP A 31 0.74 -21.06 11.43
C TRP A 31 2.12 -20.78 12.04
N GLN A 32 2.57 -21.61 12.99
CA GLN A 32 3.90 -21.49 13.57
C GLN A 32 5.01 -21.67 12.52
N GLU A 33 4.84 -22.65 11.64
CA GLU A 33 5.77 -22.89 10.53
C GLU A 33 5.76 -21.73 9.52
N LEU A 34 4.59 -21.18 9.21
CA LEU A 34 4.46 -19.98 8.38
C LEU A 34 5.23 -18.80 8.99
N TRP A 35 5.04 -18.55 10.29
CA TRP A 35 5.75 -17.51 11.02
C TRP A 35 7.26 -17.74 11.11
N ARG A 36 7.69 -19.00 11.27
CA ARG A 36 9.10 -19.38 11.25
C ARG A 36 9.74 -19.06 9.90
N ARG A 37 9.05 -19.31 8.79
CA ARG A 37 9.54 -18.97 7.44
C ARG A 37 9.62 -17.48 7.18
N HIS A 38 8.75 -16.68 7.82
CA HIS A 38 8.74 -15.21 7.69
C HIS A 38 9.51 -14.50 8.82
N ALA A 39 10.29 -15.25 9.62
CA ALA A 39 11.00 -14.72 10.78
C ALA A 39 12.02 -13.64 10.40
N HIS A 40 12.63 -13.72 9.22
CA HIS A 40 13.59 -12.73 8.71
C HIS A 40 12.98 -11.35 8.47
N ILE A 41 11.65 -11.25 8.35
CA ILE A 41 10.93 -9.99 8.11
C ILE A 41 10.13 -9.59 9.36
N THR A 42 9.42 -10.53 9.97
CA THR A 42 8.61 -10.27 11.16
C THR A 42 9.46 -9.88 12.37
N THR A 43 10.63 -10.50 12.56
CA THR A 43 11.52 -10.19 13.70
C THR A 43 12.02 -8.73 13.71
N PRO A 44 12.61 -8.20 12.63
CA PRO A 44 13.08 -6.81 12.63
C PRO A 44 11.95 -5.79 12.72
N LEU A 45 10.73 -6.10 12.26
CA LEU A 45 9.57 -5.21 12.42
C LEU A 45 9.05 -5.20 13.86
N ARG A 46 8.89 -6.38 14.46
CA ARG A 46 8.45 -6.51 15.86
C ARG A 46 9.47 -5.96 16.85
N ALA A 47 10.76 -6.02 16.54
CA ALA A 47 11.81 -5.39 17.33
C ALA A 47 11.72 -3.84 17.35
N ARG A 48 11.02 -3.25 16.37
CA ARG A 48 10.71 -1.80 16.32
C ARG A 48 9.37 -1.45 16.99
N GLY A 49 8.71 -2.41 17.63
CA GLY A 49 7.41 -2.22 18.27
C GLY A 49 6.23 -2.19 17.29
N LEU A 50 6.44 -2.60 16.03
CA LEU A 50 5.36 -2.71 15.06
C LEU A 50 4.69 -4.07 15.18
N GLU A 51 3.37 -4.07 15.36
CA GLU A 51 2.56 -5.28 15.24
C GLU A 51 2.56 -5.71 13.77
N CYS A 52 2.66 -7.02 13.54
CA CYS A 52 2.68 -7.59 12.19
C CYS A 52 1.76 -8.79 12.17
N ASP A 53 0.99 -8.93 11.09
CA ASP A 53 0.23 -10.14 10.83
C ASP A 53 0.59 -10.73 9.47
N ILE A 54 0.45 -12.04 9.32
CA ILE A 54 0.64 -12.76 8.06
C ILE A 54 -0.74 -13.18 7.57
N GLU A 55 -1.21 -12.52 6.52
CA GLU A 55 -2.49 -12.79 5.89
C GLU A 55 -2.28 -13.48 4.54
N PHE A 56 -3.24 -14.31 4.12
CA PHE A 56 -3.26 -14.81 2.75
C PHE A 56 -3.95 -13.78 1.86
N GLY A 57 -3.17 -13.11 0.99
CA GLY A 57 -3.68 -12.17 0.00
C GLY A 57 -4.29 -12.88 -1.22
N LEU A 58 -4.33 -12.20 -2.36
CA LEU A 58 -4.93 -12.72 -3.59
C LEU A 58 -4.28 -14.02 -4.11
N SER A 59 -2.96 -14.18 -3.94
CA SER A 59 -2.20 -15.31 -4.48
C SER A 59 -1.06 -15.81 -3.59
N ALA A 60 -0.71 -15.08 -2.53
CA ALA A 60 0.44 -15.35 -1.69
C ALA A 60 0.23 -14.84 -0.25
N TYR A 61 1.04 -15.33 0.68
CA TYR A 61 1.10 -14.78 2.03
C TYR A 61 1.78 -13.40 1.99
N ILE A 62 1.12 -12.42 2.59
CA ILE A 62 1.56 -11.04 2.72
C ILE A 62 1.69 -10.70 4.20
N LEU A 63 2.63 -9.83 4.56
CA LEU A 63 2.67 -9.24 5.89
C LEU A 63 1.90 -7.92 5.88
N ARG A 64 1.01 -7.74 6.86
CA ARG A 64 0.35 -6.48 7.14
C ARG A 64 0.89 -5.89 8.43
N VAL A 65 1.20 -4.60 8.37
CA VAL A 65 1.79 -3.85 9.47
C VAL A 65 1.01 -2.55 9.62
N PRO A 66 0.05 -2.46 10.57
CA PRO A 66 -0.59 -1.19 10.88
C PRO A 66 0.45 -0.20 11.41
N LEU A 67 0.48 1.00 10.84
CA LEU A 67 1.37 2.07 11.25
C LEU A 67 0.64 3.02 12.22
N PRO A 68 1.37 3.74 13.11
CA PRO A 68 0.77 4.65 14.09
C PRO A 68 -0.05 5.80 13.48
N ASP A 69 0.15 6.07 12.19
CA ASP A 69 -0.61 7.06 11.46
C ASP A 69 -1.80 6.46 10.70
N ASP A 70 -2.36 5.36 11.20
CA ASP A 70 -3.48 4.56 10.66
C ASP A 70 -3.35 4.14 9.18
N SER A 71 -2.18 4.31 8.57
CA SER A 71 -1.84 3.69 7.29
C SER A 71 -1.41 2.23 7.49
N CYS A 72 -1.43 1.42 6.44
CA CYS A 72 -0.98 0.03 6.51
C CYS A 72 0.24 -0.16 5.61
N LEU A 73 1.29 -0.78 6.14
CA LEU A 73 2.41 -1.26 5.33
C LEU A 73 2.16 -2.72 4.97
N ILE A 74 2.08 -3.00 3.68
CA ILE A 74 1.93 -4.34 3.10
C ILE A 74 3.29 -4.78 2.56
N ILE A 75 3.79 -5.93 3.00
CA ILE A 75 5.02 -6.53 2.48
C ILE A 75 4.66 -7.86 1.81
N SER A 76 4.84 -7.92 0.50
CA SER A 76 4.47 -9.09 -0.31
C SER A 76 5.65 -9.57 -1.15
N PRO A 77 5.68 -10.84 -1.56
CA PRO A 77 6.59 -11.26 -2.63
C PRO A 77 6.28 -10.49 -3.93
N PRO A 78 7.28 -10.31 -4.82
CA PRO A 78 7.07 -9.80 -6.16
C PRO A 78 5.97 -10.58 -6.88
N GLN A 79 5.03 -9.85 -7.48
CA GLN A 79 4.07 -10.44 -8.42
C GLN A 79 4.78 -10.65 -9.76
N GLU A 80 5.67 -11.64 -9.83
CA GLU A 80 6.37 -12.03 -11.06
C GLU A 80 5.70 -13.24 -11.72
N PRO A 81 5.81 -13.40 -13.06
CA PRO A 81 5.32 -14.61 -13.74
C PRO A 81 5.91 -15.85 -13.07
N PRO A 82 5.20 -17.00 -13.07
CA PRO A 82 5.51 -18.17 -12.24
C PRO A 82 6.98 -18.55 -12.36
N SER A 83 7.77 -18.13 -11.39
CA SER A 83 9.20 -18.37 -11.34
C SER A 83 9.41 -19.77 -10.75
N LYS A 84 10.55 -20.38 -11.08
CA LYS A 84 10.89 -21.77 -10.71
C LYS A 84 11.17 -21.95 -9.20
N HIS A 85 10.84 -20.97 -8.37
CA HIS A 85 11.18 -20.98 -6.95
C HIS A 85 10.15 -21.79 -6.15
N PRO A 86 10.61 -22.51 -5.10
CA PRO A 86 9.71 -23.19 -4.19
C PRO A 86 8.70 -22.20 -3.59
N PRO A 87 7.42 -22.57 -3.45
CA PRO A 87 6.44 -21.72 -2.80
C PRO A 87 6.88 -21.39 -1.36
N GLY A 88 7.07 -20.11 -1.07
CA GLY A 88 7.46 -19.61 0.25
C GLY A 88 8.90 -19.09 0.40
N ASP A 89 9.68 -19.05 -0.69
CA ASP A 89 11.03 -18.45 -0.71
C ASP A 89 11.19 -17.49 -1.90
N PRO A 90 10.62 -16.28 -1.83
CA PRO A 90 10.75 -15.29 -2.90
C PRO A 90 12.15 -14.66 -2.91
N GLU A 91 12.66 -14.33 -4.10
CA GLU A 91 13.98 -13.68 -4.28
C GLU A 91 14.07 -12.30 -3.61
N GLY A 92 12.92 -11.65 -3.40
CA GLY A 92 12.83 -10.36 -2.73
C GLY A 92 11.45 -10.13 -2.11
N TRP A 93 11.31 -8.97 -1.46
CA TRP A 93 10.06 -8.50 -0.86
C TRP A 93 9.78 -7.08 -1.32
N ILE A 94 8.54 -6.83 -1.74
CA ILE A 94 8.05 -5.51 -2.09
C ILE A 94 7.28 -4.98 -0.89
N ALA A 95 7.58 -3.74 -0.50
CA ALA A 95 6.87 -3.04 0.57
C ALA A 95 6.04 -1.90 -0.04
N THR A 96 4.72 -1.95 0.16
CA THR A 96 3.76 -0.96 -0.32
C THR A 96 3.04 -0.35 0.86
N ARG A 97 2.84 0.96 0.85
CA ARG A 97 2.11 1.67 1.90
C ARG A 97 0.72 2.03 1.39
N GLU A 98 -0.30 1.47 2.03
CA GLU A 98 -1.69 1.80 1.76
C GLU A 98 -2.13 3.00 2.60
N PRO A 99 -2.66 4.06 1.97
CA PRO A 99 -3.22 5.19 2.70
C PRO A 99 -4.49 4.78 3.45
N ARG A 100 -4.90 5.60 4.43
CA ARG A 100 -6.15 5.37 5.16
C ARG A 100 -7.32 5.35 4.17
N LEU A 101 -8.26 4.41 4.32
CA LEU A 101 -9.48 4.34 3.51
C LEU A 101 -10.22 5.70 3.44
N ARG A 102 -10.31 6.42 4.56
CA ARG A 102 -10.94 7.75 4.61
C ARG A 102 -10.19 8.80 3.77
N GLU A 103 -8.87 8.74 3.74
CA GLU A 103 -8.04 9.67 2.99
C GLU A 103 -8.10 9.35 1.49
N ALA A 104 -8.08 8.06 1.12
CA ALA A 104 -8.31 7.61 -0.24
C ALA A 104 -9.71 8.01 -0.76
N LEU A 105 -10.75 7.86 0.07
CA LEU A 105 -12.10 8.33 -0.25
C LEU A 105 -12.17 9.86 -0.40
N ALA A 106 -11.48 10.62 0.47
CA ALA A 106 -11.45 12.07 0.36
C ALA A 106 -10.71 12.54 -0.91
N SER A 107 -9.59 11.89 -1.26
CA SER A 107 -8.86 12.12 -2.53
C SER A 107 -9.78 11.90 -3.73
N SER A 108 -10.46 10.75 -3.77
CA SER A 108 -11.40 10.42 -4.85
C SER A 108 -12.60 11.37 -4.91
N GLN A 109 -13.15 11.78 -3.76
CA GLN A 109 -14.33 12.65 -3.71
C GLN A 109 -14.06 14.04 -4.27
N GLY A 110 -12.87 14.61 -4.04
CA GLY A 110 -12.48 15.90 -4.62
C GLY A 110 -12.42 15.85 -6.15
N VAL A 111 -11.81 14.79 -6.69
CA VAL A 111 -11.73 14.54 -8.14
C VAL A 111 -13.12 14.32 -8.75
N TRP A 112 -13.99 13.60 -8.05
CA TRP A 112 -15.39 13.43 -8.45
C TRP A 112 -16.16 14.74 -8.48
N THR A 113 -15.97 15.62 -7.51
CA THR A 113 -16.61 16.95 -7.50
C THR A 113 -16.15 17.79 -8.67
N GLU A 114 -14.84 17.88 -8.91
CA GLU A 114 -14.26 18.63 -10.04
C GLU A 114 -14.80 18.14 -11.39
N PHE A 115 -14.87 16.81 -11.58
CA PHE A 115 -15.47 16.23 -12.78
C PHE A 115 -16.95 16.60 -12.95
N ASN A 116 -17.74 16.56 -11.85
CA ASN A 116 -19.16 16.90 -11.91
C ASN A 116 -19.40 18.39 -12.20
N ASP A 117 -18.51 19.27 -11.73
CA ASP A 117 -18.56 20.71 -12.00
C ASP A 117 -18.25 20.98 -13.48
N LEU A 118 -17.17 20.40 -14.02
CA LEU A 118 -16.84 20.50 -15.46
C LEU A 118 -17.96 19.94 -16.34
N ARG A 119 -18.58 18.83 -15.92
CA ARG A 119 -19.73 18.26 -16.63
C ARG A 119 -20.95 19.19 -16.59
N THR A 120 -21.19 19.85 -15.46
CA THR A 120 -22.29 20.82 -15.30
C THR A 120 -22.07 22.05 -16.17
N GLU A 121 -20.83 22.53 -16.27
CA GLU A 121 -20.44 23.59 -17.19
C GLU A 121 -20.69 23.19 -18.64
N LEU A 122 -20.25 21.99 -19.05
CA LEU A 122 -20.48 21.45 -20.40
C LEU A 122 -21.97 21.41 -20.78
N TYR A 123 -22.85 20.98 -19.86
CA TYR A 123 -24.29 20.93 -20.10
C TYR A 123 -24.98 22.31 -20.05
N SER A 124 -24.30 23.34 -19.53
CA SER A 124 -24.80 24.72 -19.52
C SER A 124 -24.48 25.47 -20.82
N ILE A 125 -23.68 24.88 -21.71
CA ILE A 125 -23.29 25.48 -22.99
C ILE A 125 -24.49 25.48 -23.95
N PRO A 126 -24.83 26.64 -24.56
CA PRO A 126 -25.96 26.72 -25.48
C PRO A 126 -25.82 25.74 -26.66
N ALA A 127 -26.88 24.97 -26.92
CA ALA A 127 -26.92 24.02 -28.05
C ALA A 127 -26.82 24.70 -29.44
N THR A 128 -26.85 26.03 -29.50
CA THR A 128 -26.80 26.84 -30.72
C THR A 128 -25.40 27.12 -31.24
N LEU A 129 -24.34 26.62 -30.59
CA LEU A 129 -22.97 26.77 -31.07
C LEU A 129 -22.75 26.10 -32.43
N SER A 130 -21.91 26.70 -33.26
CA SER A 130 -21.44 26.10 -34.51
C SER A 130 -20.51 24.91 -34.25
N ALA A 131 -20.32 24.06 -35.25
CA ALA A 131 -19.44 22.88 -35.15
C ALA A 131 -17.99 23.22 -34.77
N ARG A 132 -17.49 24.39 -35.18
CA ARG A 132 -16.13 24.87 -34.84
C ARG A 132 -16.03 25.28 -33.39
N GLU A 133 -17.03 25.99 -32.87
CA GLU A 133 -17.12 26.39 -31.46
C GLU A 133 -17.27 25.15 -30.57
N TRP A 134 -18.06 24.16 -30.97
CA TRP A 134 -18.12 22.85 -30.31
C TRP A 134 -16.80 22.08 -30.31
N SER A 135 -16.01 22.20 -31.37
CA SER A 135 -14.68 21.59 -31.42
C SER A 135 -13.71 22.27 -30.44
N GLN A 136 -13.80 23.59 -30.32
CA GLN A 136 -12.98 24.38 -29.39
C GLN A 136 -13.33 24.06 -27.93
N VAL A 137 -14.62 24.10 -27.59
CA VAL A 137 -15.15 23.74 -26.26
C VAL A 137 -14.72 22.35 -25.83
N ARG A 138 -14.85 21.33 -26.70
CA ARG A 138 -14.41 19.97 -26.37
C ARG A 138 -12.90 19.84 -26.19
N SER A 139 -12.12 20.64 -26.92
CA SER A 139 -10.66 20.65 -26.78
C SER A 139 -10.24 21.27 -25.45
N GLU A 140 -10.87 22.39 -25.06
CA GLU A 140 -10.59 23.09 -23.80
C GLU A 140 -11.06 22.28 -22.58
N LEU A 141 -12.27 21.71 -22.65
CA LEU A 141 -12.82 20.86 -21.59
C LEU A 141 -12.07 19.52 -21.48
N GLY A 142 -11.68 18.93 -22.61
CA GLY A 142 -10.87 17.72 -22.63
C GLY A 142 -9.49 17.94 -22.00
N ALA A 143 -8.83 19.07 -22.31
CA ALA A 143 -7.57 19.46 -21.69
C ALA A 143 -7.71 19.73 -20.18
N SER A 144 -8.82 20.31 -19.75
CA SER A 144 -9.08 20.63 -18.34
C SER A 144 -9.47 19.40 -17.51
N ALA A 145 -10.18 18.43 -18.11
CA ALA A 145 -10.61 17.21 -17.43
C ALA A 145 -9.54 16.11 -17.39
N LEU A 146 -8.52 16.17 -18.26
CA LEU A 146 -7.45 15.15 -18.38
C LEU A 146 -6.73 14.88 -17.05
N PRO A 147 -6.25 15.89 -16.29
CA PRO A 147 -5.58 15.64 -15.01
C PRO A 147 -6.49 14.99 -13.97
N ALA A 148 -7.76 15.38 -13.92
CA ALA A 148 -8.75 14.79 -13.02
C ALA A 148 -9.04 13.33 -13.37
N ILE A 149 -9.16 13.00 -14.67
CA ILE A 149 -9.38 11.62 -15.14
C ILE A 149 -8.14 10.76 -14.88
N GLU A 150 -6.93 11.25 -15.16
CA GLU A 150 -5.68 10.53 -14.90
C GLU A 150 -5.48 10.27 -13.40
N THR A 151 -5.79 11.25 -12.54
CA THR A 151 -5.76 11.09 -11.09
C THR A 151 -6.81 10.09 -10.61
N TRP A 152 -8.03 10.14 -11.16
CA TRP A 152 -9.08 9.18 -10.83
C TRP A 152 -8.72 7.75 -11.24
N LEU A 153 -8.09 7.56 -12.41
CA LEU A 153 -7.63 6.24 -12.87
C LEU A 153 -6.49 5.71 -11.99
N ALA A 154 -5.54 6.56 -11.56
CA ALA A 154 -4.46 6.18 -10.65
C ALA A 154 -4.99 5.81 -9.24
N ASP A 155 -5.97 6.57 -8.73
CA ASP A 155 -6.63 6.27 -7.46
C ASP A 155 -7.53 5.01 -7.58
N GLY A 156 -8.19 4.80 -8.72
CA GLY A 156 -9.03 3.64 -9.00
C GLY A 156 -8.27 2.30 -8.99
N GLU A 157 -7.06 2.26 -9.54
CA GLU A 157 -6.17 1.08 -9.43
C GLU A 157 -5.75 0.79 -7.98
N THR A 158 -5.80 1.80 -7.10
CA THR A 158 -5.54 1.63 -5.66
C THR A 158 -6.71 0.97 -4.93
N PHE A 159 -7.93 0.99 -5.50
CA PHE A 159 -9.13 0.35 -4.93
C PHE A 159 -9.43 -1.05 -5.50
N GLU A 160 -8.88 -1.42 -6.67
CA GLU A 160 -9.10 -2.73 -7.31
C GLU A 160 -8.03 -3.79 -7.00
N ARG A 161 -7.09 -3.53 -6.08
CA ARG A 161 -6.03 -4.47 -5.68
C ARG A 161 -6.23 -5.01 -4.27
#